data_AF-A0A257DH13-F1
#
_entry.id   AF-A0A257DH13-F1
#
_cell.length_a   1.000
_cell.length_b   1.000
_cell.length_c   1.000
_cell.angle_alpha   90.00
_cell.angle_beta   90.00
_cell.angle_gamma   90.00
#
_symmetry.space_group_name_H-M   'P 1'
#
loop_
_entity.id
_entity.type
_entity.pdbx_description
1 polymer ?
#
loop_
_entity_poly.entity_id
_entity_poly.type
_entity_poly.pdbx_seq_one_letter_code
_entity_poly.pdbx_strand_id
1 'polypeptide(L)'
;MNDTVTKPPLPDHLSIDARSPHHVAAIFEHDVGIRFNGKDRGDVEEYCISEGWIKVPAGKAVDRKGQPLLIKLKGRVEAYYR
;
A
#
# COMPACT_ATOMS: atom_id res chain seq x y z
N MET A 1 -10.86 22.77 21.10
CA MET A 1 -10.75 22.64 19.65
C MET A 1 -9.88 21.42 19.42
N ASN A 2 -10.37 20.40 18.72
CA ASN A 2 -9.68 19.12 18.63
C ASN A 2 -8.47 19.26 17.70
N ASP A 3 -7.29 19.38 18.28
CA ASP A 3 -6.00 19.20 17.60
C ASP A 3 -5.87 17.73 17.18
N THR A 4 -6.58 17.36 16.12
CA THR A 4 -6.50 16.03 15.51
C THR A 4 -6.16 16.26 14.05
N VAL A 5 -4.88 16.11 13.72
CA VAL A 5 -4.32 15.50 12.50
C VAL A 5 -2.86 15.97 12.41
N THR A 6 -1.93 15.20 12.98
CA THR A 6 -0.54 15.26 12.48
C THR A 6 -0.35 14.28 11.32
N LYS A 7 -1.25 13.28 11.15
CA LYS A 7 -1.15 12.24 10.12
C LYS A 7 -2.38 12.28 9.18
N PRO A 8 -2.22 12.48 7.86
CA PRO A 8 -3.34 12.49 6.92
C PRO A 8 -4.15 11.18 6.99
N PRO A 9 -5.45 11.16 6.66
CA PRO A 9 -6.19 9.89 6.59
C PRO A 9 -5.64 8.98 5.48
N LEU A 10 -5.59 7.67 5.73
CA LEU A 10 -5.21 6.69 4.70
C LEU A 10 -6.32 6.58 3.65
N PRO A 11 -6.01 6.67 2.35
CA PRO A 11 -6.99 6.60 1.28
C PRO A 11 -7.44 5.16 1.04
N ASP A 12 -8.55 5.02 0.31
CA ASP A 12 -9.04 3.71 -0.11
C ASP A 12 -8.05 2.96 -1.02
N HIS A 13 -7.33 3.71 -1.87
CA HIS A 13 -6.32 3.20 -2.79
C HIS A 13 -5.05 4.02 -2.65
N LEU A 14 -3.94 3.35 -2.34
CA LEU A 14 -2.62 3.95 -2.22
C LEU A 14 -1.59 3.13 -2.99
N SER A 15 -0.65 3.81 -3.64
CA SER A 15 0.51 3.22 -4.32
C SER A 15 1.80 3.88 -3.87
N ILE A 16 2.86 3.08 -3.69
CA ILE A 16 4.20 3.58 -3.39
C ILE A 16 4.91 4.15 -4.63
N ASP A 17 4.48 3.77 -5.84
CA ASP A 17 5.08 4.24 -7.08
C ASP A 17 4.67 5.69 -7.35
N ALA A 18 5.63 6.61 -7.34
CA ALA A 18 5.42 8.04 -7.59
C ALA A 18 4.79 8.35 -8.96
N ARG A 19 4.82 7.40 -9.91
CA ARG A 19 4.18 7.54 -11.23
C ARG A 19 2.69 7.20 -11.22
N SER A 20 2.19 6.61 -10.13
CA SER A 20 0.79 6.23 -9.97
C SER A 20 -0.07 7.45 -9.62
N PRO A 21 -1.30 7.56 -10.16
CA PRO A 21 -2.25 8.59 -9.73
C PRO A 21 -2.70 8.42 -8.27
N HIS A 22 -2.45 7.26 -7.68
CA HIS A 22 -2.78 6.93 -6.29
C HIS A 22 -1.58 7.11 -5.34
N HIS A 23 -0.54 7.83 -5.76
CA HIS A 23 0.61 8.13 -4.91
C HIS A 23 0.38 9.40 -4.09
N VAL A 24 0.52 9.30 -2.77
CA VAL A 24 0.37 10.45 -1.85
C VAL A 24 1.59 10.51 -0.94
N ALA A 25 2.55 11.38 -1.30
CA ALA A 25 3.83 11.48 -0.60
C ALA A 25 3.70 11.76 0.91
N ALA A 26 2.75 12.63 1.31
CA ALA A 26 2.52 13.01 2.70
C ALA A 26 2.16 11.82 3.62
N ILE A 27 1.62 10.74 3.07
CA ILE A 27 1.30 9.53 3.86
C ILE A 27 2.58 8.76 4.20
N PHE A 28 3.54 8.74 3.27
CA PHE A 28 4.81 8.03 3.41
C PHE A 28 5.82 8.78 4.29
N GLU A 29 5.50 10.00 4.76
CA GLU A 29 6.21 10.65 5.86
C GLU A 29 5.97 9.94 7.21
N HIS A 30 4.99 9.04 7.25
CA HIS A 30 4.69 8.19 8.39
C HIS A 30 4.79 6.72 7.99
N ASP A 31 5.15 5.88 8.96
CA ASP A 31 5.18 4.44 8.72
C ASP A 31 3.76 3.91 8.53
N VAL A 32 3.54 3.22 7.40
CA VAL A 32 2.27 2.61 7.02
C VAL A 32 2.42 1.10 7.02
N GLY A 33 1.52 0.41 7.70
CA GLY A 33 1.41 -1.05 7.69
C GLY A 33 0.15 -1.51 6.98
N ILE A 34 0.21 -2.67 6.32
CA ILE A 34 -0.94 -3.30 5.68
C ILE A 34 -1.20 -4.65 6.33
N ARG A 35 -2.41 -4.85 6.81
CA ARG A 35 -2.89 -6.18 7.23
C ARG A 35 -3.71 -6.79 6.11
N PHE A 36 -3.24 -7.92 5.61
CA PHE A 36 -3.88 -8.66 4.53
C PHE A 36 -4.34 -10.03 5.02
N ASN A 37 -5.64 -10.30 4.95
CA ASN A 37 -6.26 -11.53 5.47
C ASN A 37 -5.82 -11.85 6.91
N GLY A 38 -5.76 -10.82 7.77
CA GLY A 38 -5.39 -10.95 9.18
C GLY A 38 -3.89 -11.06 9.45
N LYS A 39 -3.02 -10.96 8.42
CA LYS A 39 -1.56 -11.01 8.57
C LYS A 39 -0.94 -9.67 8.17
N ASP A 40 -0.05 -9.15 8.99
CA ASP A 40 0.69 -7.93 8.68
C ASP A 40 1.72 -8.19 7.57
N ARG A 41 1.78 -7.26 6.60
CA ARG A 41 2.60 -7.28 5.40
C ARG A 41 3.32 -5.94 5.27
N GLY A 42 4.61 -5.98 4.96
CA GLY A 42 5.44 -4.81 4.69
C GLY A 42 6.00 -4.75 3.26
N ASP A 43 5.71 -5.77 2.45
CA ASP A 43 6.11 -5.93 1.05
C ASP A 43 5.02 -5.45 0.08
N VAL A 44 4.04 -4.69 0.55
CA VAL A 44 2.92 -4.19 -0.27
C VAL A 44 3.35 -2.94 -1.02
N GLU A 45 3.24 -2.99 -2.34
CA GLU A 45 3.51 -1.83 -3.21
C GLU A 45 2.26 -1.00 -3.50
N GLU A 46 1.09 -1.64 -3.49
CA GLU A 46 -0.18 -0.97 -3.76
C GLU A 46 -1.32 -1.74 -3.13
N TYR A 47 -2.38 -1.04 -2.73
CA TYR A 47 -3.61 -1.69 -2.26
C TYR A 47 -4.85 -0.93 -2.71
N CYS A 48 -5.98 -1.64 -2.73
CA CYS A 48 -7.31 -1.04 -2.76
C CYS A 48 -8.20 -1.75 -1.75
N ILE A 49 -8.72 -0.99 -0.77
CA ILE A 49 -9.54 -1.51 0.32
C ILE A 49 -10.94 -1.87 -0.19
N SER A 50 -11.58 -0.96 -0.92
CA SER A 50 -12.92 -1.18 -1.50
C SER A 50 -12.98 -2.37 -2.45
N GLU A 51 -11.99 -2.52 -3.33
CA GLU A 51 -11.90 -3.67 -4.25
C GLU A 51 -11.29 -4.93 -3.60
N GLY A 52 -10.73 -4.81 -2.39
CA GLY A 52 -10.21 -5.93 -1.61
C GLY A 52 -9.01 -6.62 -2.27
N TRP A 53 -7.95 -5.87 -2.60
CA TRP A 53 -6.70 -6.48 -3.10
C TRP A 53 -5.45 -5.69 -2.73
N ILE A 54 -4.31 -6.39 -2.79
CA ILE A 54 -2.96 -5.81 -2.69
C ILE A 54 -2.11 -6.21 -3.90
N LYS A 55 -1.14 -5.40 -4.28
CA LYS A 55 -0.03 -5.78 -5.16
C LYS A 55 1.24 -5.96 -4.35
N VAL A 56 1.92 -7.07 -4.58
CA VAL A 56 3.18 -7.42 -3.93
C VAL A 56 4.18 -7.94 -4.97
N PRO A 57 5.49 -7.82 -4.73
CA PRO A 57 6.51 -8.44 -5.57
C PRO A 57 6.36 -9.97 -5.62
N ALA A 58 6.47 -10.54 -6.81
CA ALA A 58 6.45 -11.98 -7.05
C ALA A 58 7.82 -12.61 -6.78
N GLY A 59 8.23 -12.58 -5.51
CA GLY A 59 9.53 -13.07 -5.09
C GLY A 59 10.68 -12.30 -5.77
N LYS A 60 11.58 -13.03 -6.45
CA LYS A 60 12.76 -12.45 -7.13
C LYS A 60 12.53 -12.15 -8.62
N ALA A 61 11.30 -12.35 -9.13
CA ALA A 61 11.01 -12.14 -10.54
C ALA A 61 11.04 -10.64 -10.86
N VAL A 62 11.68 -10.28 -11.98
CA VAL A 62 11.74 -8.92 -12.51
C VAL A 62 11.25 -8.90 -13.96
N ASP A 63 10.75 -7.75 -14.40
CA ASP A 63 10.38 -7.51 -15.78
C ASP A 63 11.60 -7.27 -16.70
N ARG A 64 11.36 -7.04 -17.99
CA ARG A 64 12.42 -6.76 -18.97
C ARG A 64 13.24 -5.48 -18.69
N LYS A 65 12.76 -4.61 -17.81
CA LYS A 65 13.42 -3.37 -17.40
C LYS A 65 14.08 -3.51 -16.02
N GLY A 66 14.07 -4.70 -15.43
CA GLY A 66 14.61 -4.96 -14.09
C GLY A 66 13.71 -4.52 -12.94
N GLN A 67 12.45 -4.15 -13.19
CA GLN A 67 11.49 -3.78 -12.14
C GLN A 67 10.88 -5.04 -11.53
N PRO A 68 10.62 -5.08 -10.22
CA PRO A 68 9.94 -6.22 -9.59
C PRO A 68 8.62 -6.56 -10.31
N LEU A 69 8.40 -7.84 -10.60
CA LEU A 69 7.14 -8.28 -11.15
C LEU A 69 6.08 -8.28 -10.04
N LEU A 70 5.08 -7.41 -10.15
CA LEU A 70 4.01 -7.33 -9.16
C LEU A 70 2.87 -8.31 -9.47
N ILE A 71 2.38 -9.00 -8.45
CA ILE A 71 1.18 -9.83 -8.51
C ILE A 71 0.07 -9.26 -7.64
N LYS A 72 -1.17 -9.35 -8.12
CA LYS A 72 -2.36 -8.93 -7.37
C LYS A 72 -2.88 -10.10 -6.54
N LEU A 73 -3.03 -9.91 -5.23
CA LEU A 73 -3.65 -10.84 -4.30
C LEU A 73 -4.98 -10.26 -3.82
N LYS A 74 -6.06 -11.05 -3.93
CA LYS A 74 -7.39 -10.65 -3.46
C LYS A 74 -7.64 -11.12 -2.03
N GLY A 75 -8.27 -10.28 -1.22
CA GLY A 75 -8.54 -10.56 0.18
C GLY A 75 -8.93 -9.32 0.98
N ARG A 76 -9.17 -9.51 2.28
CA ARG A 76 -9.46 -8.41 3.20
C ARG A 76 -8.20 -7.58 3.42
N VAL A 77 -8.30 -6.28 3.17
CA VAL A 77 -7.21 -5.31 3.31
C VAL A 77 -7.56 -4.34 4.43
N GLU A 78 -6.63 -4.11 5.34
CA GLU A 78 -6.72 -3.06 6.34
C GLU A 78 -5.41 -2.28 6.35
N ALA A 79 -5.48 -0.97 6.11
CA ALA A 79 -4.32 -0.08 6.19
C ALA A 79 -4.32 0.65 7.52
N TYR A 80 -3.15 0.80 8.14
CA TYR A 80 -2.99 1.47 9.42
C TYR A 80 -1.66 2.21 9.51
N TYR A 81 -1.61 3.24 10.35
CA TYR A 81 -0.35 3.88 10.73
C TYR A 81 0.35 3.07 11.81
N ARG A 82 1.64 2.83 11.63
CA ARG A 82 2.51 2.22 12.64
C ARG A 82 3.01 3.25 13.66
#